data_AF-A0A4Q7UZ64-F1
#
_entry.id   AF-A0A4Q7UZ64-F1
#
_cell.length_a   1.000
_cell.length_b   1.000
_cell.length_c   1.000
_cell.angle_alpha   90.00
_cell.angle_beta   90.00
_cell.angle_gamma   90.00
#
_symmetry.space_group_name_H-M   'P 1'
#
loop_
_entity.id
_entity.type
_entity.pdbx_description
1 polymer ?
#
loop_
_entity_poly.entity_id
_entity_poly.type
_entity_poly.pdbx_seq_one_letter_code
_entity_poly.pdbx_strand_id
1 'polypeptide(L)'
;MSESPAEVEGPDLHAEVERLAGMVVALARKVGELESRDDPSAVRSWLYVDDEETAGFMLADLCAWVEKVWFQYDDARRLQPCWLYHPGIVEELWVLMNVHRGCFRKGGSYQQMETWHATWRPAAVERIRKYASSCEITEHQPGGDLDPARHPPVPGLSDVDAVAGRWPESDVPPSPPTPVSHPV
;
A
#
# COMPACT_ATOMS: atom_id res chain seq x y z
N MET A 1 -74.12 -22.05 -10.25
CA MET A 1 -72.68 -22.08 -10.49
C MET A 1 -72.11 -20.92 -9.69
N SER A 2 -71.65 -21.20 -8.47
CA SER A 2 -71.07 -20.20 -7.59
C SER A 2 -69.56 -20.24 -7.77
N GLU A 3 -68.99 -19.22 -8.40
CA GLU A 3 -67.55 -19.02 -8.42
C GLU A 3 -67.12 -18.48 -7.05
N SER A 4 -66.23 -19.22 -6.39
CA SER A 4 -65.53 -18.80 -5.18
C SER A 4 -64.52 -17.70 -5.56
N PRO A 5 -64.42 -16.58 -4.82
CA PRO A 5 -63.40 -15.60 -5.11
C PRO A 5 -62.03 -16.18 -4.73
N ALA A 6 -61.08 -16.11 -5.67
CA ALA A 6 -59.69 -16.39 -5.40
C ALA A 6 -59.16 -15.36 -4.41
N GLU A 7 -58.79 -15.84 -3.23
CA GLU A 7 -58.10 -15.08 -2.21
C GLU A 7 -56.72 -14.72 -2.79
N VAL A 8 -56.55 -13.45 -3.17
CA VAL A 8 -55.25 -12.93 -3.58
C VAL A 8 -54.43 -12.78 -2.31
N GLU A 9 -53.59 -13.78 -2.03
CA GLU A 9 -52.55 -13.70 -1.00
C GLU A 9 -51.76 -12.40 -1.21
N GLY A 10 -51.95 -11.46 -0.28
CA GLY A 10 -51.16 -10.24 -0.24
C GLY A 10 -49.67 -10.57 -0.06
N PRO A 11 -48.77 -9.65 -0.41
CA PRO A 11 -47.34 -9.88 -0.25
C PRO A 11 -47.04 -10.32 1.18
N ASP A 12 -46.35 -11.45 1.32
CA ASP A 12 -45.94 -11.97 2.61
C ASP A 12 -44.92 -11.01 3.25
N LEU A 13 -45.47 -10.11 4.07
CA LEU A 13 -44.70 -9.11 4.80
C LEU A 13 -43.67 -9.77 5.73
N HIS A 14 -43.92 -10.99 6.20
CA HIS A 14 -42.99 -11.71 7.05
C HIS A 14 -41.76 -12.14 6.24
N ALA A 15 -41.97 -12.76 5.07
CA ALA A 15 -40.89 -13.13 4.17
C ALA A 15 -40.07 -11.92 3.70
N GLU A 16 -40.71 -10.78 3.45
CA GLU A 16 -39.99 -9.55 3.07
C GLU A 16 -39.18 -8.97 4.23
N VAL A 17 -39.70 -9.01 5.46
CA VAL A 17 -38.96 -8.62 6.67
C VAL A 17 -37.75 -9.54 6.90
N GLU A 18 -37.89 -10.86 6.71
CA GLU A 18 -36.77 -11.80 6.81
C GLU A 18 -35.70 -11.53 5.75
N ARG A 19 -36.11 -11.24 4.52
CA ARG A 19 -35.20 -10.87 3.42
C ARG A 19 -34.41 -9.61 3.73
N LEU A 20 -35.08 -8.56 4.21
CA LEU A 20 -34.44 -7.30 4.61
C LEU A 20 -33.50 -7.50 5.81
N ALA A 21 -33.89 -8.28 6.81
CA ALA A 21 -33.03 -8.63 7.93
C ALA A 21 -31.75 -9.34 7.46
N GLY A 22 -31.87 -10.29 6.52
CA GLY A 22 -30.74 -10.95 5.90
C GLY A 22 -29.79 -9.98 5.17
N MET A 23 -30.35 -9.02 4.43
CA MET A 23 -29.55 -7.98 3.76
C MET A 23 -28.82 -7.06 4.74
N VAL A 24 -29.48 -6.65 5.83
CA VAL A 24 -28.87 -5.81 6.87
C VAL A 24 -27.73 -6.55 7.58
N VAL A 25 -27.91 -7.84 7.89
CA VAL A 25 -26.85 -8.67 8.48
C VAL A 25 -25.67 -8.83 7.51
N ALA A 26 -25.94 -9.09 6.22
CA ALA A 26 -24.91 -9.19 5.21
C ALA A 26 -24.14 -7.88 5.02
N LEU A 27 -24.84 -6.75 5.03
CA LEU A 27 -24.23 -5.42 4.96
C LEU A 27 -23.40 -5.12 6.21
N ALA A 28 -23.93 -5.37 7.41
CA ALA A 28 -23.23 -5.15 8.66
C ALA A 28 -21.94 -5.98 8.74
N ARG A 29 -21.97 -7.23 8.28
CA ARG A 29 -20.76 -8.07 8.16
C ARG A 29 -19.76 -7.46 7.19
N LYS A 30 -20.22 -6.99 6.02
CA LYS A 30 -19.33 -6.39 5.02
C LYS A 30 -18.74 -5.05 5.49
N VAL A 31 -19.49 -4.28 6.27
CA VAL A 31 -18.98 -3.08 6.97
C VAL A 31 -17.93 -3.47 8.00
N GLY A 32 -18.16 -4.50 8.84
CA GLY A 32 -17.16 -4.99 9.79
C GLY A 32 -15.90 -5.55 9.13
N GLU A 33 -16.03 -6.20 7.96
CA GLU A 33 -14.89 -6.63 7.14
C GLU A 33 -14.10 -5.41 6.59
N LEU A 34 -14.78 -4.35 6.18
CA LEU A 34 -14.13 -3.11 5.76
C LEU A 34 -13.45 -2.39 6.93
N GLU A 35 -14.09 -2.33 8.09
CA GLU A 35 -13.54 -1.72 9.31
C GLU A 35 -12.33 -2.50 9.85
N SER A 36 -12.34 -3.82 9.78
CA SER A 36 -11.19 -4.66 10.15
C SER A 36 -10.06 -4.63 9.12
N ARG A 37 -10.36 -4.39 7.83
CA ARG A 37 -9.32 -4.02 6.84
C ARG A 37 -8.68 -2.67 7.16
N ASP A 38 -9.43 -1.77 7.79
CA ASP A 38 -8.99 -0.46 8.27
C ASP A 38 -8.36 -0.49 9.67
N ASP A 39 -8.09 -1.69 10.23
CA ASP A 39 -7.42 -1.86 11.53
C ASP A 39 -6.14 -1.00 11.56
N PRO A 40 -6.13 0.08 12.36
CA PRO A 40 -5.00 1.00 12.48
C PRO A 40 -3.71 0.34 12.95
N SER A 41 -3.79 -0.85 13.55
CA SER A 41 -2.66 -1.59 14.09
C SER A 41 -1.98 -2.52 13.08
N ALA A 42 -2.65 -2.84 11.97
CA ALA A 42 -2.07 -3.62 10.89
C ALA A 42 -1.21 -2.71 10.01
N VAL A 43 0.08 -2.59 10.35
CA VAL A 43 1.08 -1.94 9.48
C VAL A 43 1.13 -2.70 8.16
N ARG A 44 0.61 -2.09 7.09
CA ARG A 44 0.65 -2.64 5.73
C ARG A 44 1.60 -1.82 4.89
N SER A 45 2.63 -2.48 4.38
CA SER A 45 3.54 -1.91 3.40
C SER A 45 2.93 -2.02 2.00
N TRP A 46 3.05 -0.95 1.22
CA TRP A 46 2.65 -0.90 -0.19
C TRP A 46 3.41 -1.96 -1.02
N LEU A 47 4.64 -2.28 -0.64
CA LEU A 47 5.51 -3.21 -1.36
C LEU A 47 5.02 -4.67 -1.33
N TYR A 48 4.10 -5.01 -0.44
CA TYR A 48 3.53 -6.36 -0.34
C TYR A 48 2.10 -6.46 -0.89
N VAL A 49 1.60 -5.43 -1.57
CA VAL A 49 0.30 -5.50 -2.25
C VAL A 49 0.45 -6.34 -3.51
N ASP A 50 -0.34 -7.40 -3.64
CA ASP A 50 -0.26 -8.38 -4.73
C ASP A 50 -1.50 -8.44 -5.62
N ASP A 51 -2.55 -7.65 -5.32
CA ASP A 51 -3.77 -7.55 -6.13
C ASP A 51 -4.03 -6.13 -6.67
N GLU A 52 -4.47 -6.06 -7.92
CA GLU A 52 -4.69 -4.80 -8.66
C GLU A 52 -5.78 -3.93 -8.03
N GLU A 53 -6.84 -4.53 -7.51
CA GLU A 53 -7.97 -3.81 -6.93
C GLU A 53 -7.54 -3.06 -5.66
N THR A 54 -6.89 -3.74 -4.72
CA THR A 54 -6.35 -3.15 -3.50
C THR A 54 -5.26 -2.11 -3.84
N ALA A 55 -4.38 -2.41 -4.80
CA ALA A 55 -3.38 -1.45 -5.26
C ALA A 55 -4.02 -0.15 -5.77
N GLY A 56 -5.06 -0.26 -6.60
CA GLY A 56 -5.81 0.88 -7.13
C GLY A 56 -6.44 1.73 -6.03
N PHE A 57 -7.09 1.09 -5.04
CA PHE A 57 -7.67 1.80 -3.89
C PHE A 57 -6.63 2.52 -3.04
N MET A 58 -5.52 1.86 -2.72
CA MET A 58 -4.44 2.45 -1.92
C MET A 58 -3.78 3.64 -2.65
N LEU A 59 -3.51 3.52 -3.95
CA LEU A 59 -2.96 4.64 -4.72
C LEU A 59 -3.92 5.81 -4.83
N ALA A 60 -5.20 5.57 -5.05
CA ALA A 60 -6.20 6.64 -5.10
C ALA A 60 -6.26 7.41 -3.77
N ASP A 61 -6.26 6.69 -2.65
CA ASP A 61 -6.26 7.29 -1.31
C ASP A 61 -4.96 8.06 -1.01
N LEU A 62 -3.82 7.52 -1.43
CA LEU A 62 -2.53 8.19 -1.32
C LEU A 62 -2.48 9.48 -2.15
N CYS A 63 -2.92 9.44 -3.41
CA CYS A 63 -2.99 10.61 -4.30
C CYS A 63 -3.86 11.72 -3.69
N ALA A 64 -5.04 11.37 -3.17
CA ALA A 64 -5.92 12.32 -2.51
C ALA A 64 -5.26 12.94 -1.26
N TRP A 65 -4.49 12.16 -0.50
CA TRP A 65 -3.72 12.69 0.64
C TRP A 65 -2.55 13.57 0.20
N VAL A 66 -1.82 13.22 -0.86
CA VAL A 66 -0.72 14.02 -1.40
C VAL A 66 -1.23 15.39 -1.84
N GLU A 67 -2.34 15.43 -2.58
CA GLU A 67 -2.99 16.69 -2.99
C GLU A 67 -3.41 17.53 -1.78
N LYS A 68 -4.08 16.90 -0.81
CA LYS A 68 -4.69 17.62 0.31
C LYS A 68 -3.69 18.06 1.38
N VAL A 69 -2.65 17.28 1.63
CA VAL A 69 -1.74 17.47 2.78
C VAL A 69 -0.31 17.75 2.32
N TRP A 70 0.27 16.89 1.48
CA TRP A 70 1.68 16.99 1.12
C TRP A 70 1.99 18.30 0.37
N PHE A 71 1.17 18.68 -0.62
CA PHE A 71 1.40 19.89 -1.41
C PHE A 71 1.10 21.22 -0.68
N GLN A 72 0.65 21.15 0.58
CA GLN A 72 0.50 22.34 1.42
C GLN A 72 1.85 22.86 1.96
N TYR A 73 2.94 22.10 1.78
CA TYR A 73 4.27 22.50 2.21
C TYR A 73 5.17 22.82 0.99
N ASP A 74 5.83 23.98 1.00
CA ASP A 74 6.62 24.45 -0.15
C ASP A 74 7.82 23.56 -0.49
N ASP A 75 8.44 22.97 0.53
CA ASP A 75 9.56 22.03 0.41
C ASP A 75 9.14 20.71 -0.27
N ALA A 76 7.88 20.32 -0.13
CA ALA A 76 7.26 19.11 -0.65
C ALA A 76 6.77 19.24 -2.10
N ARG A 77 6.60 20.47 -2.61
CA ARG A 77 6.16 20.75 -4.00
C ARG A 77 7.15 20.31 -5.09
N ARG A 78 8.35 19.87 -4.70
CA ARG A 78 9.40 19.38 -5.60
C ARG A 78 9.32 17.88 -5.89
N LEU A 79 8.16 17.26 -5.63
CA LEU A 79 7.91 15.86 -5.97
C LEU A 79 7.98 15.69 -7.49
N GLN A 80 8.77 14.72 -7.97
CA GLN A 80 8.96 14.51 -9.40
C GLN A 80 7.71 13.91 -10.05
N PRO A 81 7.39 14.21 -11.32
CA PRO A 81 6.23 13.65 -12.00
C PRO A 81 6.22 12.11 -12.07
N CYS A 82 7.40 11.48 -12.07
CA CYS A 82 7.56 10.03 -12.11
C CYS A 82 7.37 9.34 -10.75
N TRP A 83 7.00 10.04 -9.66
CA TRP A 83 7.00 9.47 -8.31
C TRP A 83 6.18 8.17 -8.15
N LEU A 84 5.06 8.03 -8.88
CA LEU A 84 4.23 6.82 -8.87
C LEU A 84 4.94 5.59 -9.46
N TYR A 85 5.94 5.79 -10.30
CA TYR A 85 6.73 4.73 -10.92
C TYR A 85 7.91 4.27 -10.04
N HIS A 86 8.09 4.88 -8.86
CA HIS A 86 9.13 4.49 -7.92
C HIS A 86 8.50 3.86 -6.66
N PRO A 87 8.46 2.52 -6.56
CA PRO A 87 7.82 1.83 -5.42
C PRO A 87 8.34 2.29 -4.05
N GLY A 88 9.63 2.60 -3.95
CA GLY A 88 10.22 3.14 -2.72
C GLY A 88 9.72 4.54 -2.34
N ILE A 89 9.42 5.40 -3.32
CA ILE A 89 8.81 6.72 -3.06
C ILE A 89 7.36 6.56 -2.65
N VAL A 90 6.62 5.67 -3.32
CA VAL A 90 5.23 5.35 -2.95
C VAL A 90 5.18 4.81 -1.51
N GLU A 91 6.05 3.87 -1.14
CA GLU A 91 6.15 3.34 0.23
C GLU A 91 6.45 4.43 1.25
N GLU A 92 7.41 5.31 0.96
CA GLU A 92 7.79 6.42 1.84
C GLU A 92 6.62 7.36 2.11
N LEU A 93 5.89 7.75 1.07
CA LEU A 93 4.68 8.59 1.18
C LEU A 93 3.54 7.85 1.88
N TRP A 94 3.39 6.55 1.62
CA TRP A 94 2.38 5.69 2.24
C TRP A 94 2.57 5.60 3.76
N VAL A 95 3.79 5.35 4.22
CA VAL A 95 4.14 5.34 5.63
C VAL A 95 3.86 6.71 6.26
N LEU A 96 4.32 7.79 5.63
CA LEU A 96 4.12 9.13 6.15
C LEU A 96 2.64 9.52 6.27
N MET A 97 1.81 9.14 5.28
CA MET A 97 0.37 9.33 5.31
C MET A 97 -0.26 8.62 6.52
N ASN A 98 0.13 7.38 6.79
CA ASN A 98 -0.40 6.60 7.89
C ASN A 98 0.02 7.15 9.25
N VAL A 99 1.27 7.59 9.40
CA VAL A 99 1.73 8.31 10.60
C VAL A 99 0.93 9.60 10.79
N HIS A 100 0.74 10.40 9.73
CA HIS A 100 -0.10 11.61 9.78
C HIS A 100 -1.52 11.29 10.26
N ARG A 101 -2.16 10.26 9.70
CA ARG A 101 -3.51 9.85 10.13
C ARG A 101 -3.55 9.42 11.59
N GLY A 102 -2.52 8.71 12.05
CA GLY A 102 -2.32 8.39 13.47
C GLY A 102 -2.28 9.63 14.36
N CYS A 103 -1.53 10.66 13.95
CA CYS A 103 -1.42 11.92 14.70
C CYS A 103 -2.70 12.76 14.71
N PHE A 104 -3.37 12.90 13.56
CA PHE A 104 -4.41 13.93 13.37
C PHE A 104 -5.85 13.41 13.33
N ARG A 105 -6.08 12.11 13.09
CA ARG A 105 -7.45 11.55 12.97
C ARG A 105 -7.77 10.47 13.98
N LYS A 106 -6.77 9.72 14.45
CA LYS A 106 -6.96 8.54 15.31
C LYS A 106 -6.65 8.81 16.80
N GLY A 107 -6.91 10.04 17.27
CA GLY A 107 -6.73 10.40 18.69
C GLY A 107 -5.28 10.64 19.13
N GLY A 108 -4.40 11.01 18.21
CA GLY A 108 -3.00 11.30 18.51
C GLY A 108 -2.78 12.52 19.43
N SER A 109 -1.59 12.60 20.01
CA SER A 109 -1.19 13.68 20.93
C SER A 109 -0.54 14.86 20.19
N TYR A 110 -0.53 16.04 20.82
CA TYR A 110 0.20 17.20 20.29
C TYR A 110 1.70 16.92 20.10
N GLN A 111 2.30 16.10 20.95
CA GLN A 111 3.71 15.69 20.79
C GLN A 111 3.93 14.87 19.51
N GLN A 112 2.99 14.00 19.16
CA GLN A 112 3.06 13.24 17.90
C GLN A 112 2.89 14.17 16.68
N MET A 113 1.98 15.15 16.75
CA MET A 113 1.85 16.17 15.71
C MET A 113 3.14 16.97 15.54
N GLU A 114 3.72 17.44 16.65
CA GLU A 114 5.01 18.16 16.66
C GLU A 114 6.11 17.31 16.03
N THR A 115 6.21 16.03 16.42
CA THR A 115 7.20 15.10 15.88
C THR A 115 6.99 14.86 14.38
N TRP A 116 5.74 14.79 13.93
CA TRP A 116 5.43 14.65 12.51
C TRP A 116 5.94 15.86 11.70
N HIS A 117 5.69 17.08 12.19
CA HIS A 117 6.13 18.31 11.55
C HIS A 117 7.65 18.51 11.60
N ALA A 118 8.28 18.21 12.74
CA ALA A 118 9.69 18.50 12.98
C ALA A 118 10.63 17.41 12.46
N THR A 119 10.19 16.15 12.42
CA THR A 119 11.06 14.98 12.16
C THR A 119 10.61 14.18 10.96
N TRP A 120 9.39 13.64 10.99
CA TRP A 120 8.97 12.65 9.99
C TRP A 120 8.82 13.25 8.59
N ARG A 121 8.09 14.37 8.46
CA ARG A 121 7.88 15.01 7.15
C ARG A 121 9.19 15.53 6.54
N PRO A 122 10.04 16.30 7.26
CA PRO A 122 11.29 16.77 6.67
C PRO A 122 12.22 15.63 6.26
N ALA A 123 12.31 14.56 7.06
CA ALA A 123 13.14 13.41 6.73
C ALA A 123 12.63 12.67 5.47
N ALA A 124 11.32 12.54 5.29
CA ALA A 124 10.72 11.97 4.08
C ALA A 124 11.04 12.82 2.84
N VAL A 125 10.92 14.16 2.94
CA VAL A 125 11.30 15.08 1.86
C VAL A 125 12.76 14.85 1.43
N GLU A 126 13.67 14.74 2.39
CA GLU A 126 15.09 14.52 2.11
C GLU A 126 15.37 13.15 1.49
N ARG A 127 14.69 12.09 1.93
CA ARG A 127 14.79 10.75 1.31
C ARG A 127 14.27 10.77 -0.13
N ILE A 128 13.08 11.31 -0.36
CA ILE A 128 12.45 11.38 -1.69
C ILE A 128 13.32 12.17 -2.67
N ARG A 129 13.89 13.30 -2.24
CA ARG A 129 14.83 14.07 -3.06
C ARG A 129 16.04 13.24 -3.49
N LYS A 130 16.60 12.43 -2.60
CA LYS A 130 17.74 11.56 -2.95
C LYS A 130 17.36 10.48 -3.96
N TYR A 131 16.16 9.92 -3.87
CA TYR A 131 15.73 8.80 -4.73
C TYR A 131 15.48 9.18 -6.19
N ALA A 132 14.87 10.34 -6.46
CA ALA A 132 14.43 10.69 -7.81
C ALA A 132 14.98 12.02 -8.34
N SER A 133 15.99 12.62 -7.70
CA SER A 133 16.51 13.95 -8.12
C SER A 133 16.95 14.05 -9.59
N SER A 134 17.28 12.94 -10.25
CA SER A 134 17.73 12.91 -11.65
C SER A 134 16.81 12.12 -12.59
N CYS A 135 15.67 11.63 -12.12
CA CYS A 135 14.83 10.74 -12.93
C CYS A 135 13.85 11.53 -13.80
N GLU A 136 13.81 11.22 -15.09
CA GLU A 136 12.86 11.78 -16.05
C GLU A 136 11.76 10.77 -16.40
N ILE A 137 10.54 11.25 -16.61
CA ILE A 137 9.39 10.39 -16.94
C ILE A 137 9.58 9.57 -18.24
N THR A 138 10.45 10.05 -19.13
CA THR A 138 10.81 9.36 -20.37
C THR A 138 11.65 8.10 -20.15
N GLU A 139 12.37 7.99 -19.04
CA GLU A 139 13.17 6.81 -18.69
C GLU A 139 12.31 5.59 -18.34
N HIS A 140 11.05 5.82 -17.97
CA HIS A 140 10.05 4.80 -17.62
C HIS A 140 9.25 4.27 -18.82
N GLN A 141 9.56 4.72 -20.04
CA GLN A 141 8.94 4.17 -21.25
C GLN A 141 9.39 2.73 -21.49
N PRO A 142 8.57 1.88 -22.14
CA PRO A 142 8.98 0.53 -22.52
C PRO A 142 10.31 0.52 -23.28
N GLY A 143 11.27 -0.29 -22.82
CA GLY A 143 12.62 -0.33 -23.38
C GLY A 143 13.57 0.77 -22.92
N GLY A 144 13.15 1.68 -22.04
CA GLY A 144 13.98 2.66 -21.36
C GLY A 144 14.88 2.05 -20.28
N ASP A 145 15.74 2.87 -19.68
CA ASP A 145 16.71 2.42 -18.67
C ASP A 145 16.06 2.02 -17.34
N LEU A 146 14.86 2.53 -17.05
CA LEU A 146 14.08 2.20 -15.85
C LEU A 146 12.86 1.33 -16.17
N ASP A 147 12.84 0.66 -17.32
CA ASP A 147 11.83 -0.34 -17.64
C ASP A 147 11.87 -1.47 -16.58
N PRO A 148 10.75 -1.75 -15.87
CA PRO A 148 10.69 -2.85 -14.89
C PRO A 148 11.13 -4.20 -15.46
N ALA A 149 10.92 -4.44 -16.76
CA ALA A 149 11.36 -5.66 -17.43
C ALA A 149 12.89 -5.80 -17.53
N ARG A 150 13.62 -4.70 -17.30
CA ARG A 150 15.10 -4.63 -17.35
C ARG A 150 15.75 -4.52 -15.97
N HIS A 151 14.96 -4.55 -14.89
CA HIS A 151 15.51 -4.49 -13.55
C HIS A 151 16.49 -5.66 -13.32
N PRO A 152 17.72 -5.38 -12.86
CA PRO A 152 18.66 -6.44 -12.57
C PRO A 152 18.09 -7.32 -11.44
N PRO A 153 18.37 -8.64 -11.46
CA PRO A 153 17.99 -9.51 -10.36
C PRO A 153 18.62 -9.02 -9.06
N VAL A 154 17.95 -9.28 -7.94
CA VAL A 154 18.48 -8.96 -6.60
C VAL A 154 19.86 -9.61 -6.44
N PRO A 155 20.94 -8.83 -6.25
CA PRO A 155 22.27 -9.40 -6.08
C PRO A 155 22.34 -10.35 -4.89
N GLY A 156 23.03 -11.48 -5.05
CA GLY A 156 23.23 -12.48 -3.99
C GLY A 156 22.02 -13.36 -3.70
N LEU A 157 20.91 -13.23 -4.45
CA LEU A 157 19.72 -14.07 -4.23
C LEU A 157 20.00 -15.56 -4.46
N SER A 158 20.96 -15.89 -5.33
CA SER A 158 21.43 -17.27 -5.55
C SER A 158 22.18 -17.86 -4.37
N ASP A 159 22.69 -17.04 -3.45
CA ASP A 159 23.56 -17.48 -2.35
C ASP A 159 22.77 -17.78 -1.06
N VAL A 160 21.45 -17.58 -1.07
CA VAL A 160 20.58 -17.70 0.11
C VAL A 160 20.70 -19.07 0.77
N ASP A 161 20.60 -20.16 0.01
CA ASP A 161 20.68 -21.51 0.55
C ASP A 161 22.07 -21.83 1.12
N ALA A 162 23.14 -21.34 0.46
CA ALA A 162 24.52 -21.53 0.91
C ALA A 162 24.81 -20.81 2.22
N VAL A 163 24.27 -19.60 2.40
CA VAL A 163 24.37 -18.83 3.65
C VAL A 163 23.52 -19.48 4.74
N ALA A 164 22.26 -19.83 4.44
CA ALA A 164 21.32 -20.40 5.39
C ALA A 164 21.80 -21.74 5.96
N GLY A 165 22.39 -22.60 5.13
CA GLY A 165 22.92 -23.89 5.58
C GLY A 165 24.11 -23.78 6.52
N ARG A 166 24.89 -22.70 6.46
CA ARG A 166 26.12 -22.52 7.24
C ARG A 166 25.93 -21.73 8.53
N TRP A 167 24.92 -20.87 8.57
CA TRP A 167 24.62 -20.00 9.71
C TRP A 167 24.50 -20.73 11.06
N PRO A 168 23.88 -21.93 11.16
CA PRO A 168 23.78 -22.64 12.43
C PRO A 168 25.12 -23.26 12.90
N GLU A 169 26.09 -23.42 12.00
CA GLU A 169 27.35 -24.12 12.25
C GLU A 169 28.50 -23.15 12.59
N SER A 170 28.37 -21.87 12.26
CA SER A 170 29.37 -20.85 12.51
C SER A 170 28.79 -19.44 12.47
N ASP A 171 29.19 -18.58 13.42
CA ASP A 171 28.91 -17.14 13.39
C ASP A 171 29.71 -16.38 12.31
N VAL A 172 30.56 -17.10 11.55
CA VAL A 172 31.35 -16.53 10.45
C VAL A 172 30.63 -16.79 9.11
N PRO A 173 30.24 -15.73 8.37
CA PRO A 173 29.56 -15.89 7.09
C PRO A 173 30.43 -16.67 6.09
N PRO A 174 29.85 -17.53 5.23
CA PRO A 174 30.61 -18.19 4.17
C PRO A 174 31.26 -17.17 3.24
N SER A 175 32.46 -17.49 2.76
CA SER A 175 33.04 -16.77 1.63
C SER A 175 32.14 -16.94 0.41
N PRO A 176 31.89 -15.88 -0.39
CA PRO A 176 31.11 -16.00 -1.62
C PRO A 176 31.79 -16.98 -2.59
N PRO A 177 31.02 -17.69 -3.43
CA PRO A 177 31.60 -18.57 -4.45
C PRO A 177 32.48 -17.75 -5.39
N THR A 178 33.62 -18.31 -5.81
CA THR A 178 34.48 -17.65 -6.80
C THR A 178 33.69 -17.43 -8.09
N PRO A 179 33.65 -16.21 -8.64
CA PRO A 179 32.92 -15.94 -9.87
C PRO A 179 33.51 -16.77 -10.99
N VAL A 180 32.66 -17.55 -11.66
CA VAL A 180 33.05 -18.33 -12.83
C VAL A 180 33.14 -17.35 -14.00
N SER A 181 34.34 -17.11 -14.52
CA SER A 181 34.50 -16.29 -15.72
C SER A 181 33.78 -16.94 -16.89
N HIS A 182 32.71 -16.33 -17.39
CA HIS A 182 32.11 -16.72 -18.66
C HIS A 182 32.99 -16.21 -19.82
N PRO A 183 33.36 -17.06 -20.80
CA PRO A 183 34.07 -16.61 -21.98
C PRO A 183 33.15 -15.69 -22.82
N VAL A 184 33.75 -14.60 -23.30
CA VAL A 184 33.15 -13.57 -24.17
C VAL A 184 32.71 -14.16 -25.51
#